data_AF-A0A7J7TAL6-F1
#
_entry.id   AF-A0A7J7TAL6-F1
#
_cell.length_a   1.000
_cell.length_b   1.000
_cell.length_c   1.000
_cell.angle_alpha   90.00
_cell.angle_beta   90.00
_cell.angle_gamma   90.00
#
_symmetry.space_group_name_H-M   'P 1'
#
loop_
_entity.id
_entity.type
_entity.pdbx_description
1 polymer ?
#
loop_
_entity_poly.entity_id
_entity_poly.type
_entity_poly.pdbx_seq_one_letter_code
_entity_poly.pdbx_strand_id
1 'polypeptide(L)'
;MAETLKRVLSPGRAAGPREDTAAEVGPPLLLLGGPGSGKTALLFAAALEAAGEGRGPVLFLTRRPPQSLPRRTPAALDPLRLQKIRFQYPPSTQDLLQLLCSAHEARGPAPFLLLLDGLEEYLAQDAEPQEAAHLAALLLDTAAHFSHQVGPGRGCGLIVALQTQEEGDSGDALQLSLLQRYFPAQCWLQPVAPGPGPRCFRACLEPGGLGPRAEWSVAFQPDGEMTIAPWPPPAGDSSSNEASGSGGQPGAVV
;
A
#
# COMPACT_ATOMS: atom_id res chain seq x y z
N MET A 1 -7.32 0.84 -7.24
CA MET A 1 -6.05 0.68 -6.50
C MET A 1 -6.23 0.96 -5.01
N ALA A 2 -6.74 2.13 -4.64
CA ALA A 2 -7.11 2.43 -3.26
C ALA A 2 -8.01 1.35 -2.63
N GLU A 3 -9.02 0.85 -3.36
CA GLU A 3 -9.88 -0.24 -2.88
C GLU A 3 -9.13 -1.56 -2.61
N THR A 4 -8.09 -1.88 -3.39
CA THR A 4 -7.24 -3.06 -3.14
C THR A 4 -6.51 -2.91 -1.81
N LEU A 5 -5.87 -1.76 -1.56
CA LEU A 5 -5.23 -1.50 -0.26
C LEU A 5 -6.24 -1.44 0.89
N LYS A 6 -7.42 -0.84 0.67
CA LYS A 6 -8.48 -0.77 1.68
C LYS A 6 -8.96 -2.16 2.10
N ARG A 7 -9.06 -3.12 1.17
CA ARG A 7 -9.38 -4.52 1.49
C ARG A 7 -8.29 -5.19 2.29
N VAL A 8 -7.02 -4.99 1.92
CA VAL A 8 -5.87 -5.48 2.69
C VAL A 8 -5.88 -4.90 4.11
N LEU A 9 -6.18 -3.60 4.25
CA LEU A 9 -6.20 -2.88 5.52
C LEU A 9 -7.49 -3.10 6.34
N SER A 10 -8.52 -3.73 5.77
CA SER A 10 -9.79 -4.02 6.46
C SER A 10 -10.11 -5.52 6.47
N PRO A 11 -9.20 -6.38 7.00
CA PRO A 11 -9.43 -7.82 7.00
C PRO A 11 -10.68 -8.17 7.81
N GLY A 12 -11.61 -8.93 7.22
CA GLY A 12 -12.78 -9.46 7.92
C GLY A 12 -14.06 -8.63 7.87
N ARG A 13 -14.08 -7.46 7.22
CA ARG A 13 -15.37 -6.83 6.86
C ARG A 13 -15.93 -7.60 5.67
N ALA A 14 -16.98 -8.41 5.92
CA ALA A 14 -17.65 -9.19 4.89
C ALA A 14 -17.86 -8.30 3.67
N ALA A 15 -17.27 -8.71 2.54
CA ALA A 15 -17.58 -8.10 1.27
C ALA A 15 -19.10 -8.15 1.14
N GLY A 16 -19.75 -6.98 1.17
CA GLY A 16 -21.13 -6.87 0.73
C GLY A 16 -21.24 -7.47 -0.68
N PRO A 17 -22.46 -7.81 -1.13
CA PRO A 17 -22.68 -8.43 -2.42
C PRO A 17 -21.85 -7.69 -3.47
N ARG A 18 -20.92 -8.43 -4.08
CA ARG A 18 -20.03 -7.97 -5.14
C ARG A 18 -20.93 -7.54 -6.28
N GLU A 19 -21.34 -6.28 -6.29
CA GLU A 19 -21.97 -5.70 -7.45
C GLU A 19 -20.93 -5.81 -8.56
N ASP A 20 -21.21 -6.69 -9.52
CA ASP A 20 -20.50 -6.81 -10.79
C ASP A 20 -20.77 -5.57 -11.66
N THR A 21 -20.77 -4.38 -11.07
CA THR A 21 -20.47 -3.15 -11.80
C THR A 21 -19.03 -3.29 -12.24
N ALA A 22 -18.80 -3.20 -13.55
CA ALA A 22 -17.47 -3.24 -14.15
C ALA A 22 -16.55 -2.30 -13.37
N ALA A 23 -15.76 -2.88 -12.45
CA ALA A 23 -15.02 -2.10 -11.48
C ALA A 23 -13.93 -1.36 -12.25
N GLU A 24 -14.20 -0.08 -12.53
CA GLU A 24 -13.29 0.82 -13.18
C GLU A 24 -11.95 0.78 -12.44
N VAL A 25 -10.87 0.85 -13.20
CA VAL A 25 -9.54 0.94 -12.63
C VAL A 25 -9.47 2.26 -11.88
N GLY A 26 -9.56 2.19 -10.55
CA GLY A 26 -9.38 3.38 -9.72
C GLY A 26 -8.00 3.99 -9.92
N PRO A 27 -7.82 5.28 -9.54
CA PRO A 27 -6.62 6.06 -9.82
C PRO A 27 -5.31 5.37 -9.40
N PRO A 28 -4.19 5.68 -10.07
CA PRO A 28 -2.88 5.17 -9.71
C PRO A 28 -2.52 5.67 -8.31
N LEU A 29 -1.87 4.82 -7.52
CA LEU A 29 -1.65 5.05 -6.09
C LEU A 29 -0.16 5.13 -5.74
N LEU A 30 0.21 6.13 -4.93
CA LEU A 30 1.53 6.28 -4.33
C LEU A 30 1.50 5.83 -2.86
N LEU A 31 2.32 4.84 -2.51
CA LEU A 31 2.51 4.35 -1.15
C LEU A 31 3.79 4.97 -0.54
N LEU A 32 3.61 5.78 0.49
CA LEU A 32 4.61 6.64 1.10
C LEU A 32 4.95 6.16 2.51
N GLY A 33 6.21 6.31 2.92
CA GLY A 33 6.65 6.01 4.27
C GLY A 33 8.16 5.98 4.42
N GLY A 34 8.66 6.25 5.62
CA GLY A 34 10.09 6.27 5.92
C GLY A 34 10.79 4.90 5.79
N PRO A 35 12.11 4.84 6.02
CA PRO A 35 12.86 3.59 6.05
C PRO A 35 12.26 2.59 7.05
N GLY A 36 12.09 1.33 6.63
CA GLY A 36 11.55 0.28 7.51
C GLY A 36 10.08 0.42 7.89
N SER A 37 9.31 1.24 7.17
CA SER A 37 7.86 1.44 7.41
C SER A 37 6.96 0.26 7.00
N GLY A 38 7.52 -0.79 6.40
CA GLY A 38 6.75 -1.96 5.96
C GLY A 38 6.05 -1.81 4.60
N LYS A 39 6.40 -0.77 3.80
CA LYS A 39 5.85 -0.55 2.44
C LYS A 39 5.87 -1.81 1.58
N THR A 40 7.01 -2.49 1.49
CA THR A 40 7.18 -3.73 0.73
C THR A 40 6.20 -4.82 1.18
N ALA A 41 6.00 -4.99 2.50
CA ALA A 41 5.07 -5.99 3.03
C ALA A 41 3.61 -5.65 2.68
N LEU A 42 3.23 -4.36 2.78
CA LEU A 42 1.90 -3.90 2.39
C LEU A 42 1.66 -4.02 0.88
N LEU A 43 2.64 -3.65 0.06
CA LEU A 43 2.59 -3.78 -1.40
C LEU A 43 2.48 -5.26 -1.81
N PHE A 44 3.19 -6.14 -1.12
CA PHE A 44 3.11 -7.57 -1.36
C PHE A 44 1.75 -8.17 -0.95
N ALA A 45 1.17 -7.72 0.17
CA ALA A 45 -0.19 -8.10 0.53
C ALA A 45 -1.22 -7.60 -0.49
N ALA A 46 -1.02 -6.40 -1.06
CA ALA A 46 -1.84 -5.92 -2.18
C ALA A 46 -1.71 -6.82 -3.41
N ALA A 47 -0.51 -7.30 -3.72
CA ALA A 47 -0.27 -8.26 -4.80
C ALA A 47 -1.05 -9.57 -4.59
N LEU A 48 -1.02 -10.12 -3.37
CA LEU A 48 -1.73 -11.35 -3.02
C LEU A 48 -3.26 -11.20 -3.06
N GLU A 49 -3.78 -10.09 -2.54
CA GLU A 49 -5.20 -9.78 -2.60
C GLU A 49 -5.68 -9.68 -4.04
N ALA A 50 -4.95 -8.90 -4.83
CA ALA A 50 -5.21 -8.70 -6.24
C ALA A 50 -5.17 -10.04 -7.01
N ALA A 51 -4.15 -10.87 -6.80
CA ALA A 51 -4.03 -12.19 -7.43
C ALA A 51 -5.20 -13.13 -7.09
N GLY A 52 -5.82 -12.94 -5.92
CA GLY A 52 -7.03 -13.63 -5.49
C GLY A 52 -8.30 -13.23 -6.26
N GLU A 53 -8.34 -12.04 -6.88
CA GLU A 53 -9.54 -11.53 -7.55
C GLU A 53 -9.90 -12.28 -8.85
N GLY A 54 -8.94 -13.02 -9.41
CA GLY A 54 -9.13 -13.76 -10.67
C GLY A 54 -9.21 -12.88 -11.92
N ARG A 55 -8.73 -11.63 -11.85
CA ARG A 55 -8.80 -10.66 -12.97
C ARG A 55 -7.61 -10.72 -13.94
N GLY A 56 -6.52 -11.41 -13.57
CA GLY A 56 -5.34 -11.60 -14.39
C GLY A 56 -4.09 -11.88 -13.54
N PRO A 57 -2.88 -11.84 -14.13
CA PRO A 57 -1.63 -11.85 -13.36
C PRO A 57 -1.31 -10.48 -12.75
N VAL A 58 -0.49 -10.47 -11.71
CA VAL A 58 0.11 -9.26 -11.11
C VAL A 58 1.57 -9.17 -11.57
N LEU A 59 2.02 -8.00 -12.00
CA LEU A 59 3.43 -7.73 -12.26
C LEU A 59 4.02 -6.96 -11.07
N PHE A 60 4.99 -7.55 -10.39
CA PHE A 60 5.67 -6.97 -9.23
C PHE A 60 7.12 -6.64 -9.60
N LEU A 61 7.41 -5.34 -9.68
CA LEU A 61 8.74 -4.81 -9.98
C LEU A 61 9.41 -4.38 -8.67
N THR A 62 10.64 -4.83 -8.46
CA THR A 62 11.46 -4.39 -7.33
C THR A 62 12.92 -4.60 -7.66
N ARG A 63 13.82 -3.75 -7.16
CA ARG A 63 15.24 -3.85 -7.53
C ARG A 63 15.92 -5.13 -7.02
N ARG A 64 15.40 -5.70 -5.93
CA ARG A 64 15.98 -6.86 -5.24
C ARG A 64 14.89 -7.87 -4.88
N PRO A 65 15.18 -9.18 -4.92
CA PRO A 65 14.26 -10.18 -4.42
C PRO A 65 13.83 -9.90 -2.97
N PRO A 66 12.52 -10.02 -2.65
CA PRO A 66 12.07 -9.90 -1.27
C PRO A 66 12.73 -11.00 -0.42
N GLN A 67 13.37 -10.61 0.69
CA GLN A 67 14.13 -11.53 1.54
C GLN A 67 13.23 -12.44 2.39
N SER A 68 11.98 -12.02 2.60
CA SER A 68 10.96 -12.79 3.30
C SER A 68 9.62 -12.64 2.59
N LEU A 69 8.84 -13.73 2.59
CA LEU A 69 7.43 -13.71 2.24
C LEU A 69 6.62 -13.79 3.53
N PRO A 70 5.52 -13.03 3.68
CA PRO A 70 4.60 -13.17 4.81
C PRO A 70 4.16 -14.63 4.94
N ARG A 71 4.46 -15.27 6.07
CA ARG A 71 4.35 -16.73 6.19
C ARG A 71 2.97 -17.25 6.61
N ARG A 72 2.11 -16.44 7.24
CA ARG A 72 0.81 -16.92 7.75
C ARG A 72 -0.40 -16.02 7.44
N THR A 73 -0.35 -15.20 6.40
CA THR A 73 -1.60 -14.58 5.93
C THR A 73 -2.43 -15.62 5.16
N PRO A 74 -3.76 -15.70 5.34
CA PRO A 74 -4.61 -16.65 4.59
C PRO A 74 -4.42 -16.55 3.07
N ALA A 75 -4.10 -15.35 2.57
CA ALA A 75 -3.80 -15.12 1.16
C ALA A 75 -2.40 -15.62 0.73
N ALA A 76 -1.38 -15.57 1.59
CA ALA A 76 -0.05 -16.13 1.30
C ALA A 76 -0.02 -17.66 1.43
N LEU A 77 -0.94 -18.24 2.20
CA LEU A 77 -1.13 -19.68 2.33
C LEU A 77 -1.81 -20.33 1.13
N ASP A 78 -2.27 -19.55 0.13
CA ASP A 78 -2.83 -20.04 -1.13
C ASP A 78 -1.75 -20.03 -2.23
N PRO A 79 -1.14 -21.18 -2.57
CA PRO A 79 -0.09 -21.24 -3.58
C PRO A 79 -0.56 -20.79 -4.96
N LEU A 80 -1.86 -20.87 -5.25
CA LEU A 80 -2.42 -20.47 -6.54
C LEU A 80 -2.41 -18.95 -6.73
N ARG A 81 -2.43 -18.17 -5.64
CA ARG A 81 -2.29 -16.70 -5.72
C ARG A 81 -0.85 -16.31 -6.03
N LEU A 82 0.12 -16.94 -5.36
CA LEU A 82 1.54 -16.69 -5.61
C LEU A 82 1.93 -16.97 -7.06
N GLN A 83 1.40 -18.05 -7.66
CA GLN A 83 1.68 -18.38 -9.07
C GLN A 83 1.19 -17.32 -10.06
N LYS A 84 0.25 -16.46 -9.68
CA LYS A 84 -0.24 -15.36 -10.53
C LYS A 84 0.59 -14.08 -10.40
N ILE A 85 1.51 -14.02 -9.44
CA ILE A 85 2.41 -12.89 -9.25
C ILE A 85 3.70 -13.17 -10.03
N ARG A 86 3.97 -12.34 -11.03
CA ARG A 86 5.21 -12.34 -11.80
C ARG A 86 6.14 -11.30 -11.20
N PHE A 87 7.24 -11.76 -10.63
CA PHE A 87 8.28 -10.86 -10.14
C PHE A 87 9.29 -10.56 -11.24
N GLN A 88 9.70 -9.31 -11.33
CA GLN A 88 10.81 -8.88 -12.17
C GLN A 88 11.72 -7.94 -11.39
N TYR A 89 13.01 -8.04 -11.66
CA TYR A 89 14.06 -7.44 -10.85
C TYR A 89 14.99 -6.55 -11.67
N PRO A 90 14.53 -5.40 -12.21
CA PRO A 90 15.41 -4.49 -12.92
C PRO A 90 16.45 -3.91 -11.94
N PRO A 91 17.75 -4.24 -12.06
CA PRO A 91 18.75 -3.84 -11.05
C PRO A 91 19.21 -2.39 -11.20
N SER A 92 18.84 -1.71 -12.29
CA SER A 92 19.17 -0.31 -12.57
C SER A 92 18.00 0.45 -13.20
N THR A 93 18.08 1.78 -13.21
CA THR A 93 17.12 2.64 -13.90
C THR A 93 17.06 2.33 -15.39
N GLN A 94 18.20 2.04 -16.04
CA GLN A 94 18.23 1.67 -17.46
C GLN A 94 17.47 0.36 -17.72
N ASP A 95 17.64 -0.64 -16.84
CA ASP A 95 16.93 -1.92 -16.98
C ASP A 95 15.42 -1.74 -16.75
N LEU A 96 15.03 -0.89 -15.80
CA LEU A 96 13.62 -0.54 -15.59
C LEU A 96 13.04 0.16 -16.81
N LEU A 97 13.75 1.15 -17.37
CA LEU A 97 13.32 1.85 -18.58
C LEU A 97 13.20 0.91 -19.77
N GLN A 98 14.19 0.04 -19.99
CA GLN A 98 14.14 -0.96 -21.06
C GLN A 98 12.93 -1.90 -20.88
N LEU A 99 12.65 -2.32 -19.65
CA LEU A 99 11.50 -3.17 -19.34
C LEU A 99 10.16 -2.46 -19.63
N LEU A 100 10.00 -1.22 -19.17
CA LEU A 100 8.78 -0.43 -19.41
C LEU A 100 8.60 -0.14 -20.90
N CYS A 101 9.67 0.28 -21.58
CA CYS A 101 9.64 0.56 -23.02
C CYS A 101 9.35 -0.69 -23.85
N SER A 102 9.82 -1.88 -23.45
CA SER A 102 9.56 -3.14 -24.17
C SER A 102 8.24 -3.82 -23.78
N ALA A 103 7.46 -3.24 -22.85
CA ALA A 103 6.21 -3.84 -22.38
C ALA A 103 5.20 -4.11 -23.51
N HIS A 104 5.23 -3.29 -24.57
CA HIS A 104 4.38 -3.44 -25.75
C HIS A 104 4.77 -4.62 -26.66
N GLU A 105 5.99 -5.13 -26.53
CA GLU A 105 6.48 -6.28 -27.29
C GLU A 105 6.14 -7.61 -26.60
N ALA A 106 5.77 -7.57 -25.33
CA ALA A 106 5.54 -8.75 -24.51
C ALA A 106 4.36 -9.57 -25.04
N ARG A 107 4.65 -10.81 -25.45
CA ARG A 107 3.63 -11.79 -25.84
C ARG A 107 3.18 -12.57 -24.60
N GLY A 108 2.09 -12.15 -23.98
CA GLY A 108 1.55 -12.83 -22.80
C GLY A 108 0.28 -12.19 -22.28
N PRO A 109 -0.34 -12.77 -21.24
CA PRO A 109 -1.49 -12.15 -20.59
C PRO A 109 -1.06 -10.83 -19.96
N ALA A 110 -1.77 -9.75 -20.31
CA ALA A 110 -1.57 -8.45 -19.70
C ALA A 110 -1.86 -8.51 -18.19
N PRO A 111 -1.02 -7.90 -17.34
CA PRO A 111 -1.29 -7.80 -15.92
C PRO A 111 -2.52 -6.93 -15.67
N PHE A 112 -3.29 -7.26 -14.63
CA PHE A 112 -4.36 -6.38 -14.15
C PHE A 112 -3.88 -5.44 -13.03
N LEU A 113 -2.67 -5.66 -12.52
CA LEU A 113 -2.02 -4.82 -11.52
C LEU A 113 -0.51 -4.78 -11.75
N LEU A 114 0.02 -3.58 -11.88
CA LEU A 114 1.45 -3.26 -11.90
C LEU A 114 1.84 -2.67 -10.55
N LEU A 115 2.86 -3.25 -9.91
CA LEU A 115 3.41 -2.81 -8.64
C LEU A 115 4.87 -2.45 -8.84
N LEU A 116 5.31 -1.31 -8.33
CA LEU A 116 6.73 -0.94 -8.25
C LEU A 116 7.11 -0.68 -6.79
N ASP A 117 8.05 -1.45 -6.28
CA ASP A 117 8.63 -1.25 -4.95
C ASP A 117 9.96 -0.49 -5.02
N GLY A 118 10.10 0.53 -4.18
CA GLY A 118 11.33 1.33 -4.05
C GLY A 118 11.62 2.25 -5.23
N LEU A 119 10.67 3.09 -5.63
CA LEU A 119 10.85 4.07 -6.72
C LEU A 119 12.09 4.96 -6.51
N GLU A 120 12.37 5.34 -5.26
CA GLU A 120 13.55 6.10 -4.85
C GLU A 120 14.87 5.44 -5.26
N GLU A 121 14.90 4.12 -5.43
CA GLU A 121 16.13 3.41 -5.82
C GLU A 121 16.48 3.61 -7.31
N TYR A 122 15.51 4.08 -8.11
CA TYR A 122 15.67 4.38 -9.54
C TYR A 122 15.83 5.88 -9.83
N LEU A 123 15.57 6.72 -8.84
CA LEU A 123 15.76 8.16 -8.90
C LEU A 123 17.12 8.46 -8.25
N ALA A 124 18.03 9.08 -9.00
CA ALA A 124 19.30 9.50 -8.42
C ALA A 124 19.06 10.58 -7.34
N GLN A 125 19.94 10.68 -6.35
CA GLN A 125 19.84 11.73 -5.31
C GLN A 125 19.92 13.14 -5.91
N ASP A 126 20.63 13.28 -7.04
CA ASP A 126 20.74 14.53 -7.80
C ASP A 126 19.87 14.52 -9.08
N ALA A 127 18.88 13.62 -9.15
CA ALA A 127 18.03 13.54 -10.33
C ALA A 127 17.27 14.85 -10.54
N GLU A 128 17.32 15.37 -11.76
CA GLU A 128 16.48 16.48 -12.16
C GLU A 128 14.99 16.08 -11.99
N PRO A 129 14.10 16.97 -11.53
CA PRO A 129 12.68 16.67 -11.37
C PRO A 129 12.01 16.10 -12.62
N GLN A 130 12.59 16.40 -13.80
CA GLN A 130 12.17 15.86 -15.09
C GLN A 130 12.34 14.34 -15.19
N GLU A 131 13.36 13.74 -14.56
CA GLU A 131 13.57 12.29 -14.57
C GLU A 131 12.47 11.56 -13.79
N ALA A 132 12.10 12.08 -12.63
CA ALA A 132 10.97 11.57 -11.84
C ALA A 132 9.65 11.69 -12.60
N ALA A 133 9.42 12.81 -13.29
CA ALA A 133 8.27 13.01 -14.15
C ALA A 133 8.22 12.00 -15.30
N HIS A 134 9.36 11.79 -15.96
CA HIS A 134 9.49 10.88 -17.07
C HIS A 134 9.21 9.44 -16.64
N LEU A 135 9.78 8.99 -15.52
CA LEU A 135 9.56 7.65 -15.00
C LEU A 135 8.11 7.44 -14.56
N ALA A 136 7.50 8.42 -13.88
CA ALA A 136 6.09 8.37 -13.51
C ALA A 136 5.17 8.29 -14.76
N ALA A 137 5.43 9.10 -15.78
CA ALA A 137 4.70 9.07 -17.04
C ALA A 137 4.83 7.70 -17.73
N LEU A 138 6.04 7.14 -17.83
CA LEU A 138 6.24 5.82 -18.43
C LEU A 138 5.52 4.70 -17.67
N LEU A 139 5.49 4.74 -16.34
CA LEU A 139 4.74 3.77 -15.53
C LEU A 139 3.24 3.85 -15.82
N LEU A 140 2.70 5.07 -15.93
CA LEU A 140 1.29 5.30 -16.26
C LEU A 140 0.97 4.84 -17.68
N ASP A 141 1.80 5.19 -18.66
CA ASP A 141 1.65 4.77 -20.05
C ASP A 141 1.70 3.25 -20.20
N THR A 142 2.59 2.61 -19.44
CA THR A 142 2.70 1.14 -19.39
C THR A 142 1.42 0.51 -18.81
N ALA A 143 0.89 1.06 -17.72
CA ALA A 143 -0.37 0.59 -17.13
C ALA A 143 -1.58 0.86 -18.06
N ALA A 144 -1.60 2.00 -18.75
CA ALA A 144 -2.62 2.31 -19.75
C ALA A 144 -2.55 1.34 -20.94
N HIS A 145 -1.35 1.03 -21.43
CA HIS A 145 -1.13 0.05 -22.47
C HIS A 145 -1.68 -1.33 -22.09
N PHE A 146 -1.36 -1.83 -20.89
CA PHE A 146 -1.93 -3.08 -20.40
C PHE A 146 -3.45 -3.00 -20.24
N SER A 147 -3.99 -1.86 -19.82
CA SER A 147 -5.44 -1.67 -19.72
C SER A 147 -6.13 -1.86 -21.06
N HIS A 148 -5.56 -1.36 -22.15
CA HIS A 148 -6.10 -1.55 -23.49
C HIS A 148 -6.08 -3.02 -23.95
N GLN A 149 -5.14 -3.85 -23.46
CA GLN A 149 -5.06 -5.25 -23.83
C GLN A 149 -6.10 -6.15 -23.13
N VAL A 150 -6.56 -5.79 -21.92
CA VAL A 150 -7.48 -6.64 -21.12
C VAL A 150 -8.96 -6.46 -21.55
N GLY A 151 -9.25 -5.44 -22.36
CA GLY A 151 -10.57 -5.20 -22.97
C GLY A 151 -11.50 -4.30 -22.13
N PRO A 152 -12.67 -3.91 -22.66
CA PRO A 152 -13.57 -2.94 -22.03
C PRO A 152 -14.02 -3.36 -20.63
N GLY A 153 -13.96 -2.45 -19.65
CA GLY A 153 -14.38 -2.71 -18.27
C GLY A 153 -13.36 -3.49 -17.42
N ARG A 154 -12.17 -3.76 -17.97
CA ARG A 154 -11.03 -4.32 -17.25
C ARG A 154 -9.80 -3.49 -17.58
N GLY A 155 -9.00 -3.14 -16.58
CA GLY A 155 -7.73 -2.50 -16.87
C GLY A 155 -6.67 -2.82 -15.83
N CYS A 156 -5.46 -2.38 -16.13
CA CYS A 156 -4.28 -2.55 -15.30
C CYS A 156 -4.18 -1.39 -14.33
N GLY A 157 -4.32 -1.69 -13.05
CA GLY A 157 -4.02 -0.74 -12.00
C GLY A 157 -2.53 -0.53 -11.77
N LEU A 158 -2.18 0.56 -11.09
CA LEU A 158 -0.80 0.91 -10.75
C LEU A 158 -0.68 1.30 -9.27
N ILE A 159 0.24 0.67 -8.55
CA ILE A 159 0.66 1.10 -7.21
C ILE A 159 2.18 1.20 -7.17
N VAL A 160 2.69 2.34 -6.71
CA VAL A 160 4.12 2.62 -6.62
C VAL A 160 4.48 2.95 -5.18
N ALA A 161 5.49 2.29 -4.62
CA ALA A 161 6.02 2.61 -3.30
C ALA A 161 7.22 3.53 -3.43
N LEU A 162 7.23 4.57 -2.59
CA LEU A 162 8.29 5.58 -2.51
C LEU A 162 8.67 5.80 -1.05
N GLN A 163 9.97 5.73 -0.75
CA GLN A 163 10.48 6.13 0.55
C GLN A 163 10.56 7.65 0.67
N THR A 164 9.97 8.18 1.72
CA THR A 164 10.07 9.60 2.09
C THR A 164 11.18 9.77 3.13
N GLN A 165 12.11 10.70 2.92
CA GLN A 165 13.06 11.08 3.97
C GLN A 165 12.35 11.89 5.07
N GLU A 166 12.80 11.72 6.31
CA GLU A 166 12.44 12.60 7.42
C GLU A 166 13.30 13.87 7.28
N GLU A 167 12.68 14.99 6.88
CA GLU A 167 13.19 16.37 6.87
C GLU A 167 14.69 16.57 6.55
N GLY A 168 15.02 16.99 5.31
CA GLY A 168 16.40 17.41 5.04
C GLY A 168 16.73 18.08 3.71
N ASP A 169 16.01 17.80 2.61
CA ASP A 169 16.40 18.33 1.30
C ASP A 169 15.24 18.93 0.51
N SER A 170 15.46 20.15 0.01
CA SER A 170 14.51 20.89 -0.83
C SER A 170 14.27 20.22 -2.18
N GLY A 171 15.25 19.47 -2.70
CA GLY A 171 15.14 18.69 -3.94
C GLY A 171 14.11 17.55 -3.82
N ASP A 172 14.20 16.78 -2.74
CA ASP A 172 13.28 15.67 -2.44
C ASP A 172 11.82 16.14 -2.33
N ALA A 173 11.58 17.33 -1.78
CA ALA A 173 10.24 17.90 -1.63
C ALA A 173 9.60 18.26 -2.98
N LEU A 174 10.37 18.81 -3.93
CA LEU A 174 9.89 19.11 -5.28
C LEU A 174 9.59 17.84 -6.06
N GLN A 175 10.47 16.84 -5.98
CA GLN A 175 10.27 15.54 -6.62
C GLN A 175 9.03 14.83 -6.10
N LEU A 176 8.84 14.79 -4.78
CA LEU A 176 7.63 14.22 -4.16
C LEU A 176 6.36 14.94 -4.63
N SER A 177 6.37 16.28 -4.60
CA SER A 177 5.24 17.11 -5.05
C SER A 177 4.89 16.86 -6.51
N LEU A 178 5.89 16.63 -7.35
CA LEU A 178 5.70 16.28 -8.75
C LEU A 178 5.07 14.89 -8.89
N LEU A 179 5.61 13.88 -8.21
CA LEU A 179 5.07 12.51 -8.26
C LEU A 179 3.61 12.48 -7.78
N GLN A 180 3.26 13.20 -6.72
CA GLN A 180 1.89 13.30 -6.23
C GLN A 180 0.88 13.83 -7.27
N ARG A 181 1.32 14.58 -8.29
CA ARG A 181 0.44 15.01 -9.39
C ARG A 181 0.09 13.87 -10.35
N TYR A 182 1.00 12.91 -10.53
CA TYR A 182 0.79 11.72 -11.34
C TYR A 182 0.02 10.62 -10.59
N PHE A 183 0.08 10.64 -9.25
CA PHE A 183 -0.58 9.68 -8.37
C PHE A 183 -1.58 10.37 -7.44
N PRO A 184 -2.84 10.61 -7.90
CA PRO A 184 -3.82 11.32 -7.10
C PRO A 184 -4.29 10.52 -5.88
N ALA A 185 -4.22 9.18 -5.92
CA ALA A 185 -4.44 8.35 -4.74
C ALA A 185 -3.13 8.18 -3.97
N GLN A 186 -3.20 8.27 -2.64
CA GLN A 186 -2.02 8.24 -1.79
C GLN A 186 -2.28 7.41 -0.54
N CYS A 187 -1.28 6.66 -0.10
CA CYS A 187 -1.31 5.94 1.16
C CYS A 187 -0.04 6.25 1.95
N TRP A 188 -0.16 6.77 3.16
CA TRP A 188 0.99 7.09 4.02
C TRP A 188 1.10 6.10 5.17
N LEU A 189 2.31 5.59 5.41
CA LEU A 189 2.69 4.83 6.58
C LEU A 189 3.52 5.71 7.50
N GLN A 190 2.88 6.26 8.53
CA GLN A 190 3.50 7.17 9.50
C GLN A 190 3.78 6.42 10.80
N PRO A 191 4.97 6.54 11.42
CA PRO A 191 5.21 5.93 12.71
C PRO A 191 4.22 6.49 13.76
N VAL A 192 3.61 5.60 14.54
CA VAL A 192 2.90 6.00 15.76
C VAL A 192 3.94 6.24 16.85
N ALA A 193 3.75 7.28 17.67
CA ALA A 193 4.70 7.74 18.68
C ALA A 193 5.42 6.59 19.43
N PRO A 194 6.71 6.75 19.78
CA PRO A 194 7.52 5.69 20.36
C PRO A 194 6.92 5.22 21.69
N GLY A 195 6.31 4.03 21.67
CA GLY A 195 5.83 3.32 22.84
C GLY A 195 6.65 2.04 23.10
N PRO A 196 6.51 1.41 24.28
CA PRO A 196 7.27 0.20 24.66
C PRO A 196 6.80 -1.10 23.96
N GLY A 197 6.41 -1.03 22.68
CA GLY A 197 5.83 -2.13 21.90
C GLY A 197 6.45 -2.31 20.52
N PRO A 198 5.94 -3.27 19.71
CA PRO A 198 6.32 -3.40 18.31
C PRO A 198 6.09 -2.09 17.56
N ARG A 199 6.93 -1.80 16.56
CA ARG A 199 6.80 -0.57 15.75
C ARG A 199 5.45 -0.57 15.02
N CYS A 200 4.54 0.27 15.49
CA CYS A 200 3.24 0.49 14.90
C CYS A 200 3.28 1.70 13.97
N PHE A 201 2.53 1.61 12.87
CA PHE A 201 2.38 2.64 11.87
C PHE A 201 0.90 2.97 11.71
N ARG A 202 0.58 4.25 11.53
CA ARG A 202 -0.72 4.71 11.06
C ARG A 202 -0.70 4.67 9.54
N ALA A 203 -1.54 3.82 8.96
CA ALA A 203 -1.82 3.80 7.53
C ALA A 203 -2.95 4.78 7.24
N CYS A 204 -2.71 5.83 6.48
CA CYS A 204 -3.73 6.77 6.01
C CYS A 204 -3.91 6.58 4.51
N LEU A 205 -5.11 6.27 4.04
CA LEU A 205 -5.43 6.13 2.62
C LEU A 205 -6.32 7.28 2.16
N GLU A 206 -5.84 8.04 1.19
CA GLU A 206 -6.61 9.04 0.46
C GLU A 206 -6.85 8.52 -0.97
N PRO A 207 -8.11 8.28 -1.37
CA PRO A 207 -8.39 7.57 -2.62
C PRO A 207 -8.22 8.42 -3.89
N GLY A 208 -7.88 9.71 -3.79
CA GLY A 208 -7.66 10.59 -4.94
C GLY A 208 -8.93 10.97 -5.72
N GLY A 209 -10.12 10.71 -5.16
CA GLY A 209 -11.43 10.99 -5.74
C GLY A 209 -12.48 11.28 -4.65
N LEU A 210 -13.77 11.13 -4.95
CA LEU A 210 -14.89 11.45 -4.03
C LEU A 210 -15.04 10.51 -2.81
N GLY A 211 -14.06 9.65 -2.54
CA GLY A 211 -14.11 8.70 -1.42
C GLY A 211 -13.56 9.30 -0.11
N PRO A 212 -14.10 8.90 1.06
CA PRO A 212 -13.57 9.38 2.34
C PRO A 212 -12.16 8.83 2.57
N ARG A 213 -11.32 9.65 3.21
CA ARG A 213 -10.06 9.20 3.81
C ARG A 213 -10.35 8.10 4.83
N ALA A 214 -9.54 7.06 4.82
CA ALA A 214 -9.65 5.93 5.74
C ALA A 214 -8.31 5.67 6.43
N GLU A 215 -8.36 5.22 7.68
CA GLU A 215 -7.18 5.11 8.52
C GLU A 215 -7.17 3.82 9.34
N TRP A 216 -5.98 3.27 9.53
CA TRP A 216 -5.74 2.06 10.28
C TRP A 216 -4.45 2.16 11.08
N SER A 217 -4.38 1.41 12.18
CA SER A 217 -3.12 1.05 12.82
C SER A 217 -2.62 -0.26 12.24
N VAL A 218 -1.34 -0.32 11.92
CA VAL A 218 -0.66 -1.48 11.33
C VAL A 218 0.61 -1.74 12.11
N ALA A 219 0.78 -2.94 12.66
CA ALA A 219 2.06 -3.37 13.21
C ALA A 219 2.66 -4.45 12.30
N PHE A 220 3.94 -4.27 11.95
CA PHE A 220 4.68 -5.21 11.11
C PHE A 220 5.53 -6.12 11.99
N GLN A 221 5.35 -7.43 11.81
CA GLN A 221 6.17 -8.45 12.45
C GLN A 221 7.45 -8.72 11.63
N PRO A 222 8.51 -9.30 12.25
CA PRO A 222 9.76 -9.59 11.56
C PRO A 222 9.65 -10.53 10.34
N ASP A 223 8.59 -11.34 10.30
CA ASP A 223 8.29 -12.26 9.20
C ASP A 223 7.47 -11.62 8.08
N GLY A 224 7.18 -10.32 8.16
CA GLY A 224 6.37 -9.59 7.19
C GLY A 224 4.86 -9.68 7.44
N GLU A 225 4.42 -10.31 8.53
CA GLU A 225 3.01 -10.30 8.92
C GLU A 225 2.55 -8.93 9.40
N MET A 226 1.27 -8.64 9.18
CA MET A 226 0.65 -7.39 9.58
C MET A 226 -0.52 -7.66 10.51
N THR A 227 -0.51 -7.04 11.68
CA THR A 227 -1.72 -6.91 12.52
C THR A 227 -2.33 -5.55 12.26
N ILE A 228 -3.59 -5.53 11.84
CA ILE A 228 -4.28 -4.34 11.38
C ILE A 228 -5.53 -4.12 12.22
N ALA A 229 -5.71 -2.89 12.72
CA ALA A 229 -6.91 -2.48 13.44
C ALA A 229 -7.40 -1.10 12.96
N PRO A 230 -8.71 -0.81 13.01
CA PRO A 230 -9.25 0.50 12.66
C PRO A 230 -8.60 1.62 13.49
N TRP A 231 -8.46 2.80 12.88
CA TRP A 231 -8.01 4.00 13.58
C TRP A 231 -9.13 5.06 13.65
N PRO A 232 -9.31 5.76 14.79
CA PRO A 232 -8.67 5.52 16.09
C PRO A 232 -9.10 4.17 16.69
N PRO A 233 -8.29 3.56 17.57
CA PRO A 233 -8.72 2.38 18.30
C PRO A 233 -10.03 2.70 19.05
N PRO A 234 -10.96 1.75 19.18
CA PRO A 234 -12.19 1.99 19.93
C PRO A 234 -11.81 2.52 21.30
N ALA A 235 -12.41 3.64 21.71
CA ALA A 235 -12.23 4.16 23.04
C ALA A 235 -12.53 3.01 24.00
N GLY A 236 -11.51 2.52 24.69
CA GLY A 236 -11.73 1.56 25.76
C GLY A 236 -12.74 2.19 26.69
N ASP A 237 -13.77 1.44 27.06
CA ASP A 237 -14.73 1.88 28.07
C ASP A 237 -13.93 2.24 29.33
N SER A 238 -13.61 3.53 29.46
CA SER A 238 -13.24 4.15 30.71
C SER A 238 -14.50 4.13 31.57
N SER A 239 -14.91 2.94 32.00
CA SER A 239 -15.76 2.78 33.16
C SER A 239 -14.92 3.27 34.34
N SER A 240 -15.06 4.57 34.56
CA SER A 240 -14.76 5.25 35.81
C SER A 240 -15.39 4.43 36.93
N ASN A 241 -14.58 3.59 37.56
CA ASN A 241 -14.93 2.96 38.81
C ASN A 241 -14.79 4.01 39.93
N GLU A 242 -15.63 5.05 39.88
CA GLU A 242 -16.00 5.84 41.06
C GLU A 242 -17.25 5.21 41.67
N ALA A 243 -17.05 4.09 42.36
CA ALA A 243 -17.99 3.70 43.40
C ALA A 243 -17.64 4.52 44.64
N SER A 244 -18.37 5.62 44.79
CA SER A 244 -18.34 6.52 45.93
C SER A 244 -18.47 5.74 47.25
N GLY A 245 -17.38 5.70 48.01
CA GLY A 245 -17.42 5.38 49.43
C GLY A 245 -17.98 6.57 50.21
N SER A 246 -19.30 6.67 50.30
CA SER A 246 -19.98 7.57 51.23
C SER A 246 -20.89 6.75 52.13
N GLY A 247 -20.39 6.43 53.33
CA GLY A 247 -21.13 5.80 54.41
C GLY A 247 -20.63 6.37 55.73
N GLY A 248 -21.42 7.27 56.31
CA GLY A 248 -21.04 8.09 57.46
C GLY A 248 -20.85 7.34 58.78
N GLN A 249 -20.04 7.94 59.65
CA GLN A 249 -20.14 7.84 61.11
C GLN A 249 -20.92 9.08 61.65
N PRO A 250 -21.34 9.18 62.93
CA PRO A 250 -21.19 8.26 64.07
C PRO A 250 -22.49 8.02 64.88
N GLY A 251 -22.51 7.00 65.73
CA GLY A 251 -23.52 6.83 66.78
C GLY A 251 -22.88 6.23 68.03
N ALA A 252 -22.78 7.02 69.10
CA ALA A 252 -22.29 6.61 70.40
C ALA A 252 -23.46 6.34 71.35
N VAL A 253 -23.49 5.18 72.03
CA VAL A 253 -24.08 4.99 73.37
C VAL A 253 -23.44 3.75 74.01
N VAL A 254 -22.67 3.95 75.09
CA VAL A 254 -22.65 3.10 76.30
C VAL A 254 -22.53 4.04 77.48
#